data_AF-A0A7Y3SZD4-F1
#
_entry.id   AF-A0A7Y3SZD4-F1
#
_cell.length_a   1.000
_cell.length_b   1.000
_cell.length_c   1.000
_cell.angle_alpha   90.00
_cell.angle_beta   90.00
_cell.angle_gamma   90.00
#
_symmetry.space_group_name_H-M   'P 1'
#
loop_
_entity.id
_entity.type
_entity.pdbx_description
1 polymer ?
#
loop_
_entity_poly.entity_id
_entity_poly.type
_entity_poly.pdbx_seq_one_letter_code
_entity_poly.pdbx_strand_id
1 'polypeptide(L)'
;MVEVCELCNKRIAIFRCNACKKNICNWCCDKFQNGQETIGWKRYCGKYSNFLMKHTKECSKCDYIFRNNEYKVDEKSDIGFGFMSYSFEYRDKRVFSFDFIELAKKKIRLVEKEVSKNIVDFYTLGDSYCISGQYEKGYENLYKANKLINRNTDNYDKVHIYIRIYNCCVVLNLYSEAESWMEKAMILDDTMSQLFRYKGDICRLQGDYEKSIMYYEYSLEKIGYDKNGDMDRFYENAYIGLSVSYSKLDRYDDTIKWANKFLDIIGDFQYIFGIYQKIKNGMTISGLGFSFDMVVDLYNLITISYLEKKEFATAKEYIEKSVKLAPENVKVAKLNGRVVQGLYMFDEICKLKKQLEEALSIRMSYTINFNGDVKADMINIGDNNTNNFNRSIMENKGTNKEIKPEQLIVNQIYNAIKLRENDPGRLYLTSETELSNDIRDIVKEKLQDFNIIFEREMPTGYAKVAIGESDFYIYTYEEGIYKILAIGENKEWGNFENQLKQLIGYMTKDVQFGFTIIFNKNVQTNTVLSKRIEILNNFCVEKDGQRHFEIVGSIVECEDMNDVLLTRHENPEKKGTYFSIYHFIINAKLIERETSALQARK
;
A
#
# COMPACT_ATOMS: atom_id res chain seq x y z
N MET A 1 31.27 36.39 -18.08
CA MET A 1 30.13 36.93 -17.30
C MET A 1 29.80 35.91 -16.22
N VAL A 2 29.75 36.31 -14.95
CA VAL A 2 29.34 35.42 -13.87
C VAL A 2 27.81 35.36 -13.88
N GLU A 3 27.24 34.17 -14.09
CA GLU A 3 25.79 34.01 -14.07
C GLU A 3 25.25 34.24 -12.65
N VAL A 4 24.21 35.06 -12.56
CA VAL A 4 23.51 35.33 -11.30
C VAL A 4 22.42 34.29 -11.12
N CYS A 5 22.24 33.82 -9.88
CA CYS A 5 21.19 32.90 -9.48
C CYS A 5 19.80 33.43 -9.90
N GLU A 6 19.09 32.67 -10.74
CA GLU A 6 17.78 33.06 -11.27
C GLU A 6 16.66 33.08 -10.22
N LEU A 7 16.88 32.46 -9.05
CA LEU A 7 15.91 32.50 -7.95
C LEU A 7 16.03 33.75 -7.10
N CYS A 8 17.24 34.06 -6.60
CA CYS A 8 17.45 35.18 -5.68
C CYS A 8 17.93 36.47 -6.34
N ASN A 9 18.39 36.42 -7.60
CA ASN A 9 18.97 37.54 -8.34
C ASN A 9 20.10 38.29 -7.59
N LYS A 10 20.76 37.63 -6.64
CA LYS A 10 21.76 38.25 -5.73
C LYS A 10 23.09 37.51 -5.70
N ARG A 11 23.06 36.18 -5.69
CA ARG A 11 24.23 35.31 -5.50
C ARG A 11 24.64 34.67 -6.82
N ILE A 12 25.89 34.24 -6.90
CA ILE A 12 26.44 33.53 -8.07
C ILE A 12 25.72 32.19 -8.25
N ALA A 13 25.26 31.91 -9.47
CA ALA A 13 24.73 30.60 -9.83
C ALA A 13 25.88 29.58 -9.89
N ILE A 14 25.68 28.42 -9.26
CA ILE A 14 26.71 27.37 -9.16
C ILE A 14 26.33 26.15 -10.00
N PHE A 15 25.04 25.88 -10.18
CA PHE A 15 24.58 24.72 -10.95
C PHE A 15 23.15 24.91 -11.47
N ARG A 16 22.76 24.07 -12.43
CA ARG A 16 21.38 23.97 -12.93
C ARG A 16 20.57 23.03 -12.06
N CYS A 17 19.54 23.55 -11.39
CA CYS A 17 18.71 22.80 -10.47
C CYS A 17 17.77 21.83 -11.19
N ASN A 18 17.71 20.57 -10.75
CA ASN A 18 16.77 19.59 -11.30
C ASN A 18 15.30 19.89 -10.98
N ALA A 19 15.02 20.52 -9.83
CA ALA A 19 13.65 20.80 -9.38
C ALA A 19 13.00 21.94 -10.17
N CYS A 20 13.71 23.05 -10.40
CA CYS A 20 13.18 24.23 -11.12
C CYS A 20 13.76 24.42 -12.53
N LYS A 21 14.70 23.59 -12.95
CA LYS A 21 15.40 23.68 -14.26
C LYS A 21 16.12 25.02 -14.51
N LYS A 22 16.38 25.79 -13.44
CA LYS A 22 17.06 27.10 -13.42
C LYS A 22 18.48 27.02 -12.87
N ASN A 23 19.34 27.96 -13.23
CA ASN A 23 20.67 28.14 -12.67
C ASN A 23 20.57 28.83 -11.31
N ILE A 24 20.97 28.12 -10.24
CA ILE A 24 20.77 28.57 -8.85
C ILE A 24 22.08 28.53 -8.05
N CYS A 25 22.10 29.31 -6.96
CA CYS A 25 23.19 29.30 -5.98
C CYS A 25 22.98 28.21 -4.91
N ASN A 26 24.07 27.83 -4.21
CA ASN A 26 23.99 26.87 -3.10
C ASN A 26 23.03 27.32 -2.00
N TRP A 27 22.99 28.61 -1.68
CA TRP A 27 22.07 29.15 -0.67
C TRP A 27 20.60 28.85 -1.00
N CYS A 28 20.14 29.12 -2.23
CA CYS A 28 18.77 28.79 -2.63
C CYS A 28 18.50 27.28 -2.61
N CYS A 29 19.51 26.47 -2.92
CA CYS A 29 19.41 25.01 -2.86
C CYS A 29 19.28 24.50 -1.43
N ASP A 30 20.11 25.00 -0.52
CA ASP A 30 20.13 24.59 0.88
C ASP A 30 18.81 24.97 1.56
N LYS A 31 18.29 26.17 1.29
CA LYS A 31 16.95 26.58 1.75
C LYS A 31 15.85 25.64 1.27
N PHE A 32 15.89 25.21 0.00
CA PHE A 32 14.95 24.22 -0.52
C PHE A 32 15.10 22.86 0.19
N GLN A 33 16.33 22.36 0.35
CA GLN A 33 16.60 21.08 1.00
C GLN A 33 16.32 21.09 2.51
N ASN A 34 16.24 22.26 3.14
CA ASN A 34 15.83 22.47 4.53
C ASN A 34 14.34 22.82 4.64
N GLY A 35 13.56 22.70 3.57
CA GLY A 35 12.13 23.03 3.57
C GLY A 35 11.84 24.50 3.89
N GLN A 36 12.83 25.38 3.81
CA GLN A 36 12.72 26.79 4.15
C GLN A 36 12.21 27.58 2.95
N GLU A 37 11.10 28.27 3.12
CA GLU A 37 10.59 29.18 2.10
C GLU A 37 11.53 30.38 1.96
N THR A 38 11.78 30.81 0.73
CA THR A 38 12.49 32.07 0.45
C THR A 38 11.66 32.90 -0.52
N ILE A 39 11.85 34.21 -0.54
CA ILE A 39 11.17 35.10 -1.50
C ILE A 39 11.37 34.62 -2.94
N GLY A 40 12.58 34.15 -3.27
CA GLY A 40 12.91 33.63 -4.60
C GLY A 40 12.10 32.40 -4.96
N TRP A 41 12.00 31.44 -4.02
CA TRP A 41 11.18 30.24 -4.22
C TRP A 41 9.68 30.54 -4.26
N LYS A 42 9.19 31.38 -3.35
CA LYS A 42 7.78 31.82 -3.33
C LYS A 42 7.37 32.49 -4.64
N ARG A 43 8.23 33.36 -5.18
CA ARG A 43 8.02 33.99 -6.50
C ARG A 43 7.97 32.96 -7.62
N TYR A 44 8.79 31.90 -7.55
CA TYR A 44 8.88 30.88 -8.59
C TYR A 44 7.65 29.94 -8.60
N CYS A 45 7.20 29.46 -7.44
CA CYS A 45 6.18 28.40 -7.37
C CYS A 45 4.83 28.83 -6.77
N GLY A 46 4.68 30.07 -6.34
CA GLY A 46 3.45 30.58 -5.72
C GLY A 46 3.22 29.96 -4.34
N LYS A 47 2.48 28.84 -4.27
CA LYS A 47 2.25 28.07 -3.04
C LYS A 47 3.44 27.14 -2.79
N TYR A 48 4.40 27.59 -1.97
CA TYR A 48 5.67 26.90 -1.74
C TYR A 48 5.54 25.46 -1.21
N SER A 49 4.63 25.20 -0.28
CA SER A 49 4.46 23.89 0.37
C SER A 49 4.15 22.75 -0.60
N ASN A 50 3.21 22.96 -1.53
CA ASN A 50 2.83 21.94 -2.52
C ASN A 50 3.94 21.69 -3.55
N PHE A 51 4.68 22.74 -3.92
CA PHE A 51 5.79 22.63 -4.84
C PHE A 51 6.96 21.86 -4.22
N LEU A 52 7.28 22.17 -2.96
CA LEU A 52 8.35 21.54 -2.19
C LEU A 52 8.15 20.02 -2.14
N MET A 53 6.98 19.55 -1.68
CA MET A 53 6.65 18.11 -1.61
C MET A 53 6.72 17.39 -2.97
N LYS A 54 6.33 18.08 -4.06
CA LYS A 54 6.29 17.46 -5.40
C LYS A 54 7.69 17.29 -6.02
N HIS A 55 8.65 18.14 -5.66
CA HIS A 55 9.94 18.21 -6.36
C HIS A 55 11.15 17.83 -5.50
N THR A 56 10.97 17.42 -4.23
CA THR A 56 12.07 16.88 -3.41
C THR A 56 12.73 15.65 -4.02
N LYS A 57 11.93 14.78 -4.66
CA LYS A 57 12.41 13.59 -5.41
C LYS A 57 13.39 13.93 -6.54
N GLU A 58 13.38 15.16 -7.05
CA GLU A 58 14.34 15.61 -8.07
C GLU A 58 15.70 15.97 -7.47
N CYS A 59 15.74 16.30 -6.17
CA CYS A 59 16.99 16.56 -5.46
C CYS A 59 17.83 15.30 -5.31
N SER A 60 17.23 14.15 -5.01
CA SER A 60 17.97 12.89 -4.86
C SER A 60 18.65 12.44 -6.15
N LYS A 61 18.30 12.97 -7.33
CA LYS A 61 18.97 12.72 -8.62
C LYS A 61 20.11 13.69 -8.95
N CYS A 62 20.28 14.75 -8.18
CA CYS A 62 21.26 15.80 -8.46
C CYS A 62 22.63 15.42 -7.89
N ASP A 63 23.72 15.67 -8.62
CA ASP A 63 25.07 15.41 -8.10
C ASP A 63 25.58 16.53 -7.18
N TYR A 64 25.03 17.74 -7.34
CA TYR A 64 25.30 18.89 -6.49
C TYR A 64 24.56 18.83 -5.15
N ILE A 65 24.23 17.65 -4.61
CA ILE A 65 23.67 17.52 -3.25
C ILE A 65 24.71 17.02 -2.23
N PHE A 66 25.82 16.45 -2.71
CA PHE A 66 26.92 16.01 -1.86
C PHE A 66 27.78 17.23 -1.54
N ARG A 67 27.70 17.75 -0.32
CA ARG A 67 28.55 18.84 0.18
C ARG A 67 29.85 18.26 0.74
N ASN A 68 30.90 19.06 0.78
CA ASN A 68 32.05 18.72 1.62
C ASN A 68 31.68 18.94 3.10
N ASN A 69 32.24 18.18 4.03
CA ASN A 69 31.92 18.31 5.46
C ASN A 69 32.22 19.71 6.02
N GLU A 70 33.24 20.39 5.50
CA GLU A 70 33.59 21.76 5.87
C GLU A 70 32.58 22.81 5.38
N TYR A 71 31.64 22.42 4.50
CA TYR A 71 30.61 23.31 3.99
C TYR A 71 29.62 23.66 5.10
N LYS A 72 29.64 24.94 5.50
CA LYS A 72 28.65 25.48 6.44
C LYS A 72 27.32 25.67 5.74
N VAL A 73 26.39 24.76 5.99
CA VAL A 73 24.99 24.91 5.58
C VAL A 73 24.41 26.11 6.33
N ASP A 74 23.73 27.00 5.60
CA ASP A 74 23.02 28.12 6.21
C ASP A 74 21.70 27.62 6.81
N GLU A 75 21.77 27.19 8.07
CA GLU A 75 20.65 26.63 8.84
C GLU A 75 19.68 27.73 9.34
N LYS A 76 20.08 29.02 9.34
CA LYS A 76 19.26 30.13 9.87
C LYS A 76 18.09 30.45 8.94
N SER A 77 16.85 30.27 9.40
CA SER A 77 15.67 30.66 8.60
C SER A 77 15.58 32.19 8.45
N ASP A 78 15.29 32.69 7.25
CA ASP A 78 15.03 34.12 7.01
C ASP A 78 13.63 34.55 7.49
N ILE A 79 12.73 33.60 7.80
CA ILE A 79 11.30 33.85 8.02
C ILE A 79 10.75 33.18 9.30
N GLY A 80 11.62 32.80 10.25
CA GLY A 80 11.23 32.26 11.57
C GLY A 80 10.68 30.82 11.58
N PHE A 81 10.30 30.27 10.42
CA PHE A 81 9.84 28.89 10.24
C PHE A 81 10.79 28.18 9.27
N GLY A 82 11.71 27.39 9.81
CA GLY A 82 12.59 26.56 9.00
C GLY A 82 12.66 25.16 9.59
N PHE A 83 12.45 24.17 8.74
CA PHE A 83 12.48 22.78 9.11
C PHE A 83 13.93 22.40 9.45
N MET A 84 14.15 21.69 10.55
CA MET A 84 15.49 21.30 10.97
C MET A 84 15.89 20.08 10.12
N SER A 85 16.98 20.22 9.35
CA SER A 85 17.34 19.23 8.35
C SER A 85 18.02 18.02 8.98
N TYR A 86 17.51 16.83 8.71
CA TYR A 86 18.26 15.59 8.93
C TYR A 86 19.53 15.64 8.09
N SER A 87 20.65 15.24 8.67
CA SER A 87 21.92 15.21 7.94
C SER A 87 22.68 13.92 8.16
N PHE A 88 23.55 13.61 7.22
CA PHE A 88 24.39 12.43 7.24
C PHE A 88 25.76 12.79 6.70
N GLU A 89 26.78 12.49 7.49
CA GLU A 89 28.17 12.70 7.15
C GLU A 89 28.84 11.36 6.87
N TYR A 90 29.59 11.32 5.78
CA TYR A 90 30.19 10.11 5.26
C TYR A 90 31.42 10.44 4.42
N ARG A 91 32.61 10.02 4.88
CA ARG A 91 33.90 10.16 4.16
C ARG A 91 34.06 11.54 3.49
N ASP A 92 34.14 12.59 4.31
CA ASP A 92 34.25 14.01 3.92
C ASP A 92 33.06 14.60 3.15
N LYS A 93 31.99 13.84 2.97
CA LYS A 93 30.75 14.28 2.32
C LYS A 93 29.60 14.39 3.31
N ARG A 94 28.82 15.46 3.16
CA ARG A 94 27.58 15.69 3.90
C ARG A 94 26.40 15.73 2.94
N VAL A 95 25.33 15.05 3.31
CA VAL A 95 24.00 15.17 2.68
C VAL A 95 22.99 15.55 3.75
N PHE A 96 21.95 16.28 3.36
CA PHE A 96 20.90 16.68 4.29
C PHE A 96 19.56 16.83 3.56
N SER A 97 18.47 16.74 4.31
CA SER A 97 17.10 16.85 3.81
C SER A 97 16.14 17.11 4.97
N PHE A 98 15.12 17.94 4.76
CA PHE A 98 13.98 18.03 5.68
C PHE A 98 13.05 16.81 5.56
N ASP A 99 13.16 16.06 4.46
CA ASP A 99 12.44 14.81 4.22
C ASP A 99 13.37 13.61 4.49
N PHE A 100 13.01 12.80 5.49
CA PHE A 100 13.77 11.64 5.95
C PHE A 100 13.90 10.53 4.89
N ILE A 101 12.86 10.31 4.07
CA ILE A 101 12.91 9.31 2.98
C ILE A 101 13.86 9.80 1.88
N GLU A 102 13.82 11.09 1.55
CA GLU A 102 14.78 11.66 0.60
C GLU A 102 16.19 11.65 1.16
N LEU A 103 16.39 11.84 2.47
CA LEU A 103 17.71 11.64 3.08
C LEU A 103 18.19 10.20 2.87
N ALA A 104 17.35 9.19 3.13
CA ALA A 104 17.70 7.79 2.92
C ALA A 104 18.14 7.50 1.47
N LYS A 105 17.43 8.05 0.48
CA LYS A 105 17.84 7.95 -0.94
C LYS A 105 19.20 8.59 -1.21
N LYS A 106 19.50 9.73 -0.58
CA LYS A 106 20.81 10.38 -0.69
C LYS A 106 21.92 9.55 -0.02
N LYS A 107 21.65 8.96 1.15
CA LYS A 107 22.55 8.01 1.84
C LYS A 107 22.89 6.84 0.92
N ILE A 108 21.89 6.21 0.30
CA ILE A 108 22.08 5.12 -0.66
C ILE A 108 23.04 5.54 -1.78
N ARG A 109 22.73 6.64 -2.49
CA ARG A 109 23.59 7.10 -3.60
C ARG A 109 25.02 7.43 -3.17
N LEU A 110 25.22 7.88 -1.93
CA LEU A 110 26.53 8.21 -1.42
C LEU A 110 27.34 6.96 -1.09
N VAL A 111 26.75 6.02 -0.35
CA VAL A 111 27.44 4.82 0.14
C VAL A 111 27.57 3.74 -0.94
N GLU A 112 26.66 3.67 -1.92
CA GLU A 112 26.75 2.68 -3.00
C GLU A 112 28.01 2.81 -3.85
N LYS A 113 28.50 4.04 -4.03
CA LYS A 113 29.69 4.36 -4.83
C LYS A 113 30.99 3.79 -4.25
N GLU A 114 30.96 3.33 -3.00
CA GLU A 114 32.15 2.86 -2.31
C GLU A 114 32.55 1.45 -2.73
N VAL A 115 33.80 1.29 -3.15
CA VAL A 115 34.31 0.01 -3.66
C VAL A 115 34.49 -1.00 -2.53
N SER A 116 34.99 -0.55 -1.38
CA SER A 116 35.19 -1.37 -0.17
C SER A 116 34.23 -0.91 0.92
N LYS A 117 33.29 -1.79 1.26
CA LYS A 117 32.22 -1.55 2.24
C LYS A 117 32.50 -2.34 3.53
N ASN A 118 32.41 -1.68 4.66
CA ASN A 118 32.52 -2.26 6.00
C ASN A 118 31.13 -2.49 6.64
N ILE A 119 31.10 -2.90 7.92
CA ILE A 119 29.85 -3.14 8.67
C ILE A 119 28.93 -1.91 8.64
N VAL A 120 29.46 -0.71 8.92
CA VAL A 120 28.70 0.55 8.98
C VAL A 120 28.14 0.92 7.61
N ASP A 121 28.91 0.68 6.54
CA ASP A 121 28.48 0.94 5.16
C ASP A 121 27.29 0.06 4.79
N PHE A 122 27.38 -1.25 5.06
CA PHE A 122 26.29 -2.19 4.81
C PHE A 122 25.08 -1.95 5.70
N TYR A 123 25.28 -1.61 6.97
CA TYR A 123 24.19 -1.21 7.87
C TYR A 123 23.49 0.04 7.35
N THR A 124 24.23 1.07 6.96
CA THR A 124 23.68 2.33 6.44
C THR A 124 22.86 2.09 5.17
N LEU A 125 23.36 1.27 4.24
CA LEU A 125 22.61 0.87 3.05
C LEU A 125 21.35 0.11 3.43
N GLY A 126 21.47 -0.87 4.31
CA GLY A 126 20.38 -1.70 4.80
C GLY A 126 19.23 -0.89 5.40
N ASP A 127 19.56 -0.05 6.37
CA ASP A 127 18.64 0.87 7.05
C ASP A 127 18.00 1.85 6.06
N SER A 128 18.80 2.49 5.20
CA SER A 128 18.30 3.44 4.21
C SER A 128 17.38 2.79 3.17
N TYR A 129 17.65 1.53 2.79
CA TYR A 129 16.80 0.76 1.91
C TYR A 129 15.47 0.39 2.57
N CYS A 130 15.47 -0.07 3.83
CA CYS A 130 14.22 -0.35 4.56
C CYS A 130 13.41 0.95 4.79
N ILE A 131 14.03 2.11 5.09
CA ILE A 131 13.36 3.43 5.15
C ILE A 131 12.73 3.83 3.81
N SER A 132 13.40 3.51 2.70
CA SER A 132 12.91 3.80 1.35
C SER A 132 11.88 2.79 0.84
N GLY A 133 11.46 1.83 1.67
CA GLY A 133 10.50 0.78 1.31
C GLY A 133 11.08 -0.38 0.49
N GLN A 134 12.39 -0.43 0.25
CA GLN A 134 13.06 -1.49 -0.51
C GLN A 134 13.58 -2.57 0.46
N TYR A 135 12.67 -3.33 1.05
CA TYR A 135 12.98 -4.22 2.19
C TYR A 135 13.84 -5.43 1.82
N GLU A 136 13.75 -5.97 0.61
CA GLU A 136 14.57 -7.08 0.13
C GLU A 136 16.04 -6.64 0.06
N LYS A 137 16.31 -5.49 -0.56
CA LYS A 137 17.65 -4.89 -0.61
C LYS A 137 18.14 -4.50 0.78
N GLY A 138 17.24 -4.01 1.63
CA GLY A 138 17.55 -3.68 3.01
C GLY A 138 18.03 -4.90 3.78
N TYR A 139 17.24 -5.99 3.73
CA TYR A 139 17.58 -7.28 4.32
C TYR A 139 18.92 -7.82 3.79
N GLU A 140 19.15 -7.82 2.47
CA GLU A 140 20.42 -8.28 1.88
C GLU A 140 21.64 -7.53 2.42
N ASN A 141 21.55 -6.19 2.54
CA ASN A 141 22.65 -5.38 3.03
C ASN A 141 22.84 -5.54 4.55
N LEU A 142 21.77 -5.61 5.34
CA LEU A 142 21.87 -5.89 6.78
C LEU A 142 22.46 -7.28 7.05
N TYR A 143 22.11 -8.27 6.23
CA TYR A 143 22.69 -9.60 6.33
C TYR A 143 24.19 -9.61 5.99
N LYS A 144 24.63 -8.79 5.02
CA LYS A 144 26.07 -8.56 4.76
C LYS A 144 26.75 -7.86 5.94
N ALA A 145 26.12 -6.87 6.57
CA ALA A 145 26.64 -6.24 7.78
C ALA A 145 26.81 -7.27 8.91
N ASN A 146 25.81 -8.13 9.12
CA ASN A 146 25.86 -9.22 10.09
C ASN A 146 27.02 -10.20 9.83
N LYS A 147 27.28 -10.57 8.56
CA LYS A 147 28.41 -11.45 8.20
C LYS A 147 29.79 -10.87 8.54
N LEU A 148 29.89 -9.55 8.68
CA LEU A 148 31.14 -8.86 9.01
C LEU A 148 31.29 -8.60 10.52
N ILE A 149 30.27 -8.89 11.33
CA ILE A 149 30.35 -8.81 12.79
C ILE A 149 31.48 -9.71 13.28
N ASN A 150 32.28 -9.19 14.20
CA ASN A 150 33.38 -9.93 14.81
C ASN A 150 33.38 -9.71 16.34
N ARG A 151 34.34 -10.34 17.02
CA ARG A 151 34.43 -10.29 18.49
C ARG A 151 34.59 -8.89 19.07
N ASN A 152 35.09 -7.93 18.28
CA ASN A 152 35.30 -6.54 18.72
C ASN A 152 34.06 -5.65 18.46
N THR A 153 33.06 -6.13 17.74
CA THR A 153 31.81 -5.39 17.55
C THR A 153 31.07 -5.33 18.88
N ASP A 154 30.59 -4.14 19.25
CA ASP A 154 29.85 -3.94 20.50
C ASP A 154 28.53 -4.74 20.47
N ASN A 155 28.10 -5.25 21.63
CA ASN A 155 26.87 -6.03 21.70
C ASN A 155 25.64 -5.16 21.41
N TYR A 156 25.66 -3.89 21.77
CA TYR A 156 24.62 -2.92 21.42
C TYR A 156 24.47 -2.81 19.90
N ASP A 157 25.57 -2.61 19.18
CA ASP A 157 25.57 -2.51 17.72
C ASP A 157 25.04 -3.80 17.06
N LYS A 158 25.41 -4.97 17.60
CA LYS A 158 24.89 -6.28 17.13
C LYS A 158 23.38 -6.37 17.32
N VAL A 159 22.87 -6.00 18.50
CA VAL A 159 21.44 -6.00 18.81
C VAL A 159 20.69 -5.11 17.83
N HIS A 160 21.20 -3.90 17.55
CA HIS A 160 20.60 -3.00 16.56
C HIS A 160 20.57 -3.58 15.15
N ILE A 161 21.66 -4.22 14.71
CA ILE A 161 21.66 -4.93 13.42
C ILE A 161 20.58 -6.03 13.40
N TYR A 162 20.45 -6.81 14.47
CA TYR A 162 19.45 -7.88 14.55
C TYR A 162 18.02 -7.34 14.58
N ILE A 163 17.77 -6.24 15.30
CA ILE A 163 16.49 -5.53 15.29
C ILE A 163 16.17 -5.05 13.88
N ARG A 164 17.13 -4.48 13.16
CA ARG A 164 16.90 -4.04 11.77
C ARG A 164 16.61 -5.20 10.83
N ILE A 165 17.32 -6.33 10.95
CA ILE A 165 17.02 -7.52 10.15
C ILE A 165 15.62 -8.04 10.47
N TYR A 166 15.28 -8.16 11.76
CA TYR A 166 13.96 -8.53 12.24
C TYR A 166 12.86 -7.68 11.62
N ASN A 167 13.01 -6.36 11.62
CA ASN A 167 12.06 -5.44 11.01
C ASN A 167 11.82 -5.83 9.56
N CYS A 168 12.89 -5.97 8.76
CA CYS A 168 12.74 -6.29 7.34
C CYS A 168 12.16 -7.72 7.16
N CYS A 169 12.49 -8.71 8.00
CA CYS A 169 11.86 -10.04 7.99
C CYS A 169 10.35 -9.99 8.25
N VAL A 170 9.89 -9.26 9.27
CA VAL A 170 8.46 -9.11 9.58
C VAL A 170 7.71 -8.58 8.37
N VAL A 171 8.23 -7.54 7.74
CA VAL A 171 7.54 -6.94 6.60
C VAL A 171 7.63 -7.79 5.33
N LEU A 172 8.57 -8.74 5.25
CA LEU A 172 8.67 -9.74 4.19
C LEU A 172 7.89 -11.03 4.52
N ASN A 173 7.14 -11.06 5.63
CA ASN A 173 6.42 -12.22 6.15
C ASN A 173 7.33 -13.43 6.47
N LEU A 174 8.61 -13.20 6.77
CA LEU A 174 9.60 -14.22 7.14
C LEU A 174 9.61 -14.44 8.67
N TYR A 175 8.48 -14.86 9.24
CA TYR A 175 8.28 -14.84 10.70
C TYR A 175 9.20 -15.78 11.48
N SER A 176 9.45 -17.00 10.99
CA SER A 176 10.38 -17.93 11.65
C SER A 176 11.81 -17.40 11.68
N GLU A 177 12.21 -16.66 10.64
CA GLU A 177 13.51 -16.03 10.62
C GLU A 177 13.57 -14.81 11.56
N ALA A 178 12.52 -13.98 11.54
CA ALA A 178 12.36 -12.85 12.45
C ALA A 178 12.50 -13.30 13.92
N GLU A 179 11.91 -14.44 14.26
CA GLU A 179 12.03 -15.07 15.58
C GLU A 179 13.47 -15.41 15.96
N SER A 180 14.21 -16.04 15.05
CA SER A 180 15.62 -16.39 15.26
C SER A 180 16.50 -15.15 15.50
N TRP A 181 16.23 -14.05 14.80
CA TRP A 181 16.96 -12.78 15.02
C TRP A 181 16.65 -12.16 16.37
N MET A 182 15.40 -12.23 16.83
CA MET A 182 15.04 -11.76 18.17
C MET A 182 15.69 -12.61 19.27
N GLU A 183 15.77 -13.92 19.09
CA GLU A 183 16.49 -14.79 20.04
C GLU A 183 17.97 -14.43 20.14
N LYS A 184 18.62 -14.19 19.00
CA LYS A 184 20.02 -13.72 18.98
C LYS A 184 20.18 -12.37 19.69
N ALA A 185 19.23 -11.44 19.52
CA ALA A 185 19.25 -10.16 20.20
C ALA A 185 19.09 -10.31 21.71
N MET A 186 18.14 -11.13 22.16
CA MET A 186 17.86 -11.37 23.58
C MET A 186 18.99 -12.11 24.31
N ILE A 187 19.75 -12.96 23.62
CA ILE A 187 20.96 -13.59 24.17
C ILE A 187 22.02 -12.52 24.52
N LEU A 188 22.08 -11.42 23.75
CA LEU A 188 23.01 -10.32 23.98
C LEU A 188 22.49 -9.33 25.02
N ASP A 189 21.21 -8.98 24.94
CA ASP A 189 20.55 -8.11 25.91
C ASP A 189 19.10 -8.54 26.18
N ASP A 190 18.86 -9.08 27.37
CA ASP A 190 17.55 -9.50 27.87
C ASP A 190 16.85 -8.44 28.73
N THR A 191 17.42 -7.24 28.84
CA THR A 191 16.84 -6.13 29.62
C THR A 191 16.02 -5.16 28.77
N MET A 192 16.17 -5.20 27.45
CA MET A 192 15.45 -4.31 26.54
C MET A 192 13.97 -4.71 26.43
N SER A 193 13.09 -3.92 27.05
CA SER A 193 11.62 -4.05 26.95
C SER A 193 11.14 -4.20 25.50
N GLN A 194 11.77 -3.48 24.57
CA GLN A 194 11.48 -3.51 23.14
C GLN A 194 11.60 -4.91 22.52
N LEU A 195 12.57 -5.73 22.94
CA LEU A 195 12.78 -7.06 22.35
C LEU A 195 11.63 -8.01 22.71
N PHE A 196 11.10 -7.90 23.93
CA PHE A 196 9.93 -8.66 24.34
C PHE A 196 8.68 -8.22 23.58
N ARG A 197 8.52 -6.91 23.34
CA ARG A 197 7.43 -6.40 22.49
C ARG A 197 7.49 -7.00 21.08
N TYR A 198 8.68 -7.06 20.48
CA TYR A 198 8.88 -7.68 19.17
C TYR A 198 8.62 -9.19 19.15
N LYS A 199 8.96 -9.92 20.21
CA LYS A 199 8.52 -11.33 20.38
C LYS A 199 6.99 -11.42 20.45
N GLY A 200 6.33 -10.51 21.17
CA GLY A 200 4.87 -10.40 21.21
C GLY A 200 4.26 -10.18 19.82
N ASP A 201 4.87 -9.32 19.01
CA ASP A 201 4.48 -9.07 17.62
C ASP A 201 4.62 -10.32 16.73
N ILE A 202 5.75 -11.05 16.83
CA ILE A 202 5.98 -12.27 16.05
C ILE A 202 4.94 -13.34 16.39
N CYS A 203 4.74 -13.62 17.68
CA CYS A 203 3.78 -14.63 18.11
C CYS A 203 2.37 -14.26 17.62
N ARG A 204 1.98 -12.98 17.68
CA ARG A 204 0.70 -12.49 17.14
C ARG A 204 0.58 -12.76 15.64
N LEU A 205 1.61 -12.43 14.87
CA LEU A 205 1.63 -12.60 13.41
C LEU A 205 1.63 -14.08 12.99
N GLN A 206 2.17 -14.97 13.84
CA GLN A 206 2.10 -16.43 13.67
C GLN A 206 0.77 -17.03 14.16
N GLY A 207 -0.10 -16.24 14.80
CA GLY A 207 -1.38 -16.69 15.36
C GLY A 207 -1.30 -17.32 16.76
N ASP A 208 -0.14 -17.26 17.42
CA ASP A 208 0.05 -17.69 18.81
C ASP A 208 -0.27 -16.53 19.76
N TYR A 209 -1.56 -16.25 19.94
CA TYR A 209 -2.03 -15.09 20.69
C TYR A 209 -1.76 -15.18 22.20
N GLU A 210 -1.73 -16.38 22.78
CA GLU A 210 -1.40 -16.56 24.20
C GLU A 210 0.07 -16.24 24.48
N LYS A 211 1.01 -16.73 23.66
CA LYS A 211 2.42 -16.30 23.79
C LYS A 211 2.59 -14.83 23.49
N SER A 212 1.83 -14.30 22.54
CA SER A 212 1.84 -12.87 22.23
C SER A 212 1.49 -12.02 23.46
N ILE A 213 0.41 -12.37 24.16
CA ILE A 213 -0.01 -11.71 25.41
C ILE A 213 1.10 -11.78 26.45
N MET A 214 1.62 -12.99 26.73
CA MET A 214 2.71 -13.20 27.69
C MET A 214 3.90 -12.27 27.40
N TYR A 215 4.33 -12.17 26.15
CA TYR A 215 5.48 -11.34 25.79
C TYR A 215 5.19 -9.84 25.86
N TYR A 216 3.99 -9.38 25.53
CA TYR A 216 3.63 -7.96 25.72
C TYR A 216 3.53 -7.60 27.20
N GLU A 217 2.92 -8.45 28.04
CA GLU A 217 2.88 -8.22 29.49
C GLU A 217 4.29 -8.17 30.07
N TYR A 218 5.16 -9.10 29.66
CA TYR A 218 6.55 -9.11 30.10
C TYR A 218 7.34 -7.89 29.59
N SER A 219 7.06 -7.41 28.38
CA SER A 219 7.61 -6.16 27.86
C SER A 219 7.24 -4.97 28.76
N LEU A 220 5.98 -4.89 29.20
CA LEU A 220 5.49 -3.83 30.09
C LEU A 220 6.11 -3.93 31.50
N GLU A 221 6.37 -5.13 32.01
CA GLU A 221 7.09 -5.34 33.28
C GLU A 221 8.55 -4.88 33.21
N LYS A 222 9.15 -4.91 32.02
CA LYS A 222 10.55 -4.52 31.76
C LYS A 222 10.71 -3.07 31.33
N ILE A 223 9.66 -2.25 31.36
CA ILE A 223 9.78 -0.82 31.05
C ILE A 223 10.79 -0.19 32.02
N GLY A 224 11.79 0.46 31.45
CA GLY A 224 12.89 1.06 32.20
C GLY A 224 14.09 1.33 31.30
N TYR A 225 15.22 1.61 31.93
CA TYR A 225 16.50 1.74 31.24
C TYR A 225 17.13 0.36 31.05
N ASP A 226 17.58 0.07 29.84
CA ASP A 226 18.37 -1.12 29.51
C ASP A 226 19.83 -0.98 30.00
N LYS A 227 20.67 -1.98 29.68
CA LYS A 227 22.10 -2.01 30.04
C LYS A 227 22.89 -0.82 29.52
N ASN A 228 22.40 -0.13 28.49
CA ASN A 228 23.05 1.01 27.83
C ASN A 228 22.44 2.36 28.27
N GLY A 229 21.44 2.35 29.14
CA GLY A 229 20.77 3.57 29.61
C GLY A 229 19.73 4.10 28.63
N ASP A 230 19.22 3.25 27.73
CA ASP A 230 18.13 3.58 26.82
C ASP A 230 16.80 2.96 27.25
N MET A 231 15.70 3.59 26.85
CA MET A 231 14.34 3.21 27.22
C MET A 231 13.53 2.98 25.95
N ASP A 232 12.65 1.96 25.96
CA ASP A 232 11.68 1.77 24.88
C ASP A 232 10.75 2.98 24.83
N ARG A 233 10.87 3.79 23.77
CA ARG A 233 10.04 4.99 23.57
C ARG A 233 8.68 4.70 22.97
N PHE A 234 8.40 3.43 22.74
CA PHE A 234 7.24 2.92 22.02
C PHE A 234 6.54 1.81 22.80
N TYR A 235 6.73 1.78 24.12
CA TYR A 235 6.17 0.78 25.04
C TYR A 235 4.63 0.75 24.98
N GLU A 236 4.01 1.89 24.67
CA GLU A 236 2.56 2.02 24.54
C GLU A 236 1.98 1.13 23.44
N ASN A 237 2.78 0.74 22.44
CA ASN A 237 2.35 -0.21 21.40
C ASN A 237 2.08 -1.61 21.97
N ALA A 238 2.66 -1.98 23.12
CA ALA A 238 2.33 -3.24 23.78
C ALA A 238 0.86 -3.28 24.22
N TYR A 239 0.26 -2.14 24.60
CA TYR A 239 -1.17 -2.08 24.93
C TYR A 239 -2.06 -2.34 23.71
N ILE A 240 -1.67 -1.83 22.54
CA ILE A 240 -2.36 -2.13 21.27
C ILE A 240 -2.21 -3.62 20.96
N GLY A 241 -1.00 -4.17 21.07
CA GLY A 241 -0.73 -5.59 20.85
C GLY A 241 -1.58 -6.50 21.74
N LEU A 242 -1.66 -6.17 23.03
CA LEU A 242 -2.54 -6.85 23.98
C LEU A 242 -4.00 -6.76 23.54
N SER A 243 -4.50 -5.56 23.20
CA SER A 243 -5.90 -5.40 22.80
C SER A 243 -6.26 -6.27 21.58
N VAL A 244 -5.37 -6.36 20.59
CA VAL A 244 -5.58 -7.20 19.40
C VAL A 244 -5.51 -8.68 19.77
N SER A 245 -4.49 -9.12 20.52
CA SER A 245 -4.32 -10.52 20.90
C SER A 245 -5.45 -11.04 21.80
N TYR A 246 -5.94 -10.24 22.74
CA TYR A 246 -7.14 -10.61 23.52
C TYR A 246 -8.40 -10.63 22.66
N SER A 247 -8.55 -9.71 21.71
CA SER A 247 -9.72 -9.70 20.83
C SER A 247 -9.79 -10.97 19.99
N LYS A 248 -8.64 -11.44 19.49
CA LYS A 248 -8.50 -12.70 18.76
C LYS A 248 -8.85 -13.96 19.56
N LEU A 249 -8.84 -13.86 20.89
CA LEU A 249 -9.23 -14.92 21.81
C LEU A 249 -10.64 -14.70 22.40
N ASP A 250 -11.40 -13.75 21.84
CA ASP A 250 -12.74 -13.36 22.31
C ASP A 250 -12.77 -12.92 23.79
N ARG A 251 -11.64 -12.44 24.31
CA ARG A 251 -11.49 -11.90 25.68
C ARG A 251 -11.79 -10.41 25.70
N TYR A 252 -13.07 -10.08 25.62
CA TYR A 252 -13.55 -8.72 25.39
C TYR A 252 -13.26 -7.74 26.53
N ASP A 253 -13.34 -8.17 27.79
CA ASP A 253 -12.99 -7.31 28.94
C ASP A 253 -11.52 -6.88 28.92
N ASP A 254 -10.62 -7.82 28.62
CA ASP A 254 -9.19 -7.53 28.50
C ASP A 254 -8.91 -6.66 27.28
N THR A 255 -9.59 -6.90 26.16
CA THR A 255 -9.53 -6.06 24.95
C THR A 255 -9.85 -4.59 25.28
N ILE A 256 -10.97 -4.36 25.97
CA ILE A 256 -11.43 -3.02 26.36
C ILE A 256 -10.46 -2.38 27.34
N LYS A 257 -10.01 -3.13 28.35
CA LYS A 257 -9.02 -2.67 29.35
C LYS A 257 -7.76 -2.14 28.68
N TRP A 258 -7.15 -2.92 27.79
CA TRP A 258 -5.86 -2.56 27.20
C TRP A 258 -5.98 -1.52 26.08
N ALA A 259 -7.06 -1.52 25.30
CA ALA A 259 -7.34 -0.45 24.35
C ALA A 259 -7.49 0.91 25.06
N ASN A 260 -8.23 0.95 26.18
CA ASN A 260 -8.37 2.17 26.97
C ASN A 260 -7.05 2.60 27.63
N LYS A 261 -6.18 1.66 28.06
CA LYS A 261 -4.85 2.01 28.57
C LYS A 261 -4.00 2.77 27.56
N PHE A 262 -4.04 2.40 26.28
CA PHE A 262 -3.38 3.17 25.24
C PHE A 262 -4.01 4.56 25.08
N LEU A 263 -5.35 4.64 25.03
CA LEU A 263 -6.08 5.89 24.89
C LEU A 263 -5.80 6.87 26.04
N ASP A 264 -5.73 6.38 27.28
CA ASP A 264 -5.40 7.18 28.46
C ASP A 264 -4.01 7.84 28.37
N ILE A 265 -3.04 7.17 27.73
CA ILE A 265 -1.67 7.69 27.54
C ILE A 265 -1.64 8.83 26.53
N ILE A 266 -2.35 8.67 25.41
CA ILE A 266 -2.35 9.67 24.33
C ILE A 266 -3.27 10.86 24.62
N GLY A 267 -4.21 10.70 25.56
CA GLY A 267 -5.09 11.74 26.09
C GLY A 267 -6.57 11.41 25.95
N ASP A 268 -7.41 12.10 26.72
CA ASP A 268 -8.85 11.90 26.65
C ASP A 268 -9.46 12.28 25.28
N PHE A 269 -10.70 11.88 25.05
CA PHE A 269 -11.39 12.15 23.79
C PHE A 269 -11.50 13.65 23.48
N GLN A 270 -11.69 14.53 24.47
CA GLN A 270 -11.82 15.96 24.23
C GLN A 270 -10.49 16.56 23.74
N TYR A 271 -9.38 16.14 24.34
CA TYR A 271 -8.04 16.51 23.91
C TYR A 271 -7.76 16.03 22.48
N ILE A 272 -7.96 14.74 22.20
CA ILE A 272 -7.75 14.15 20.86
C ILE A 272 -8.63 14.85 19.82
N PHE A 273 -9.91 15.05 20.12
CA PHE A 273 -10.85 15.69 19.21
C PHE A 273 -10.50 17.17 18.97
N GLY A 274 -10.02 17.89 19.98
CA GLY A 274 -9.53 19.26 19.83
C GLY A 274 -8.34 19.35 18.88
N ILE A 275 -7.40 18.39 18.94
CA ILE A 275 -6.29 18.29 17.99
C ILE A 275 -6.81 17.98 16.58
N TYR A 276 -7.73 17.02 16.47
CA TYR A 276 -8.37 16.66 15.19
C TYR A 276 -9.02 17.88 14.51
N GLN A 277 -9.79 18.67 15.25
CA GLN A 277 -10.44 19.87 14.73
C GLN A 277 -9.45 20.92 14.24
N LYS A 278 -8.36 21.15 15.00
CA LYS A 278 -7.28 22.05 14.57
C LYS A 278 -6.71 21.61 13.24
N ILE A 279 -6.43 20.31 13.08
CA ILE A 279 -5.88 19.74 11.84
C ILE A 279 -6.89 19.85 10.68
N LYS A 280 -8.16 19.54 10.93
CA LYS A 280 -9.24 19.68 9.93
C LYS A 280 -9.39 21.14 9.45
N ASN A 281 -9.12 22.11 10.32
CA ASN A 281 -9.12 23.54 10.00
C ASN A 281 -7.80 24.04 9.37
N GLY A 282 -6.91 23.12 8.96
CA GLY A 282 -5.67 23.43 8.25
C GLY A 282 -4.47 23.73 9.15
N MET A 283 -4.59 23.58 10.47
CA MET A 283 -3.45 23.70 11.38
C MET A 283 -2.54 22.48 11.21
N THR A 284 -1.22 22.71 11.13
CA THR A 284 -0.28 21.60 11.17
C THR A 284 0.23 21.41 12.60
N ILE A 285 0.08 20.19 13.11
CA ILE A 285 0.53 19.79 14.45
C ILE A 285 1.53 18.65 14.27
N SER A 286 2.75 18.83 14.79
CA SER A 286 3.83 17.85 14.72
C SER A 286 4.00 17.10 16.04
N GLY A 287 4.64 15.92 16.00
CA GLY A 287 5.00 15.17 17.21
C GLY A 287 3.86 14.41 17.88
N LEU A 288 2.75 14.16 17.17
CA LEU A 288 1.73 13.25 17.66
C LEU A 288 2.31 11.83 17.68
N GLY A 289 2.40 11.23 18.87
CA GLY A 289 2.83 9.83 19.06
C GLY A 289 1.81 8.78 18.59
N PHE A 290 0.76 9.19 17.88
CA PHE A 290 -0.31 8.33 17.40
C PHE A 290 -0.91 8.86 16.09
N SER A 291 -1.67 8.01 15.39
CA SER A 291 -2.47 8.40 14.23
C SER A 291 -3.97 8.39 14.56
N PHE A 292 -4.76 9.30 13.97
CA PHE A 292 -6.21 9.32 14.19
C PHE A 292 -6.88 8.03 13.74
N ASP A 293 -6.40 7.44 12.65
CA ASP A 293 -6.91 6.15 12.20
C ASP A 293 -6.74 5.06 13.26
N MET A 294 -5.58 4.99 13.92
CA MET A 294 -5.34 4.02 14.99
C MET A 294 -6.30 4.25 16.17
N VAL A 295 -6.55 5.52 16.53
CA VAL A 295 -7.51 5.87 17.59
C VAL A 295 -8.94 5.45 17.20
N VAL A 296 -9.34 5.73 15.97
CA VAL A 296 -10.64 5.30 15.42
C VAL A 296 -10.75 3.78 15.41
N ASP A 297 -9.69 3.08 15.01
CA ASP A 297 -9.67 1.63 14.97
C ASP A 297 -9.80 1.03 16.39
N LEU A 298 -9.15 1.62 17.40
CA LEU A 298 -9.31 1.20 18.81
C LEU A 298 -10.72 1.48 19.34
N TYR A 299 -11.31 2.64 19.06
CA TYR A 299 -12.71 2.91 19.44
C TYR A 299 -13.69 1.95 18.77
N ASN A 300 -13.45 1.57 17.51
CA ASN A 300 -14.24 0.55 16.82
C ASN A 300 -14.05 -0.84 17.46
N LEU A 301 -12.84 -1.18 17.91
CA LEU A 301 -12.54 -2.46 18.55
C LEU A 301 -13.25 -2.57 19.91
N ILE A 302 -13.24 -1.48 20.68
CA ILE A 302 -13.99 -1.35 21.94
C ILE A 302 -15.49 -1.44 21.67
N THR A 303 -15.99 -0.75 20.64
CA THR A 303 -17.40 -0.81 20.23
C THR A 303 -17.83 -2.25 19.95
N ILE A 304 -17.06 -2.98 19.13
CA ILE A 304 -17.32 -4.38 18.81
C ILE A 304 -17.30 -5.25 20.07
N SER A 305 -16.33 -5.03 20.96
CA SER A 305 -16.22 -5.78 22.22
C SER A 305 -17.45 -5.59 23.11
N TYR A 306 -18.00 -4.37 23.18
CA TYR A 306 -19.27 -4.13 23.89
C TYR A 306 -20.49 -4.73 23.18
N LEU A 307 -20.51 -4.74 21.84
CA LEU A 307 -21.58 -5.42 21.08
C LEU A 307 -21.60 -6.94 21.36
N GLU A 308 -20.43 -7.58 21.36
CA GLU A 308 -20.28 -9.01 21.68
C GLU A 308 -20.75 -9.32 23.11
N LYS A 309 -20.51 -8.39 24.03
CA LYS A 309 -21.04 -8.41 25.40
C LYS A 309 -22.52 -8.02 25.52
N LYS A 310 -23.18 -7.63 24.43
CA LYS A 310 -24.58 -7.13 24.39
C LYS A 310 -24.80 -5.85 25.21
N GLU A 311 -23.76 -5.05 25.41
CA GLU A 311 -23.79 -3.77 26.11
C GLU A 311 -23.97 -2.61 25.11
N PHE A 312 -25.13 -2.57 24.45
CA PHE A 312 -25.38 -1.66 23.33
C PHE A 312 -25.27 -0.17 23.67
N ALA A 313 -25.65 0.23 24.89
CA ALA A 313 -25.59 1.62 25.32
C ALA A 313 -24.13 2.13 25.34
N THR A 314 -23.22 1.33 25.90
CA THR A 314 -21.79 1.65 25.95
C THR A 314 -21.17 1.55 24.55
N ALA A 315 -21.54 0.54 23.76
CA ALA A 315 -21.10 0.45 22.36
C ALA A 315 -21.47 1.72 21.56
N LYS A 316 -22.66 2.28 21.81
CA LYS A 316 -23.12 3.53 21.19
C LYS A 316 -22.23 4.72 21.55
N GLU A 317 -21.81 4.84 22.81
CA GLU A 317 -20.91 5.92 23.25
C GLU A 317 -19.58 5.89 22.49
N TYR A 318 -19.00 4.70 22.31
CA TYR A 318 -17.70 4.54 21.66
C TYR A 318 -17.76 4.75 20.14
N ILE A 319 -18.82 4.27 19.47
CA ILE A 319 -18.95 4.49 18.02
C ILE A 319 -19.19 5.97 17.69
N GLU A 320 -19.86 6.73 18.56
CA GLU A 320 -20.02 8.18 18.41
C GLU A 320 -18.66 8.92 18.44
N LYS A 321 -17.68 8.42 19.21
CA LYS A 321 -16.30 8.94 19.22
C LYS A 321 -15.61 8.68 17.87
N SER A 322 -15.72 7.46 17.33
CA SER A 322 -15.19 7.11 16.00
C SER A 322 -15.81 7.97 14.89
N VAL A 323 -17.14 8.16 14.89
CA VAL A 323 -17.85 8.97 13.89
C VAL A 323 -17.37 10.42 13.89
N LYS A 324 -17.10 11.00 15.06
CA LYS A 324 -16.58 12.38 15.18
C LYS A 324 -15.18 12.52 14.58
N LEU A 325 -14.31 11.52 14.76
CA LEU A 325 -12.93 11.54 14.26
C LEU A 325 -12.82 11.13 12.79
N ALA A 326 -13.77 10.34 12.28
CA ALA A 326 -13.76 9.84 10.91
C ALA A 326 -15.17 9.83 10.29
N PRO A 327 -15.81 11.01 10.10
CA PRO A 327 -17.19 11.11 9.64
C PRO A 327 -17.41 10.59 8.21
N GLU A 328 -16.36 10.59 7.39
CA GLU A 328 -16.40 10.12 5.99
C GLU A 328 -15.98 8.64 5.85
N ASN A 329 -15.63 7.97 6.96
CA ASN A 329 -15.17 6.59 6.91
C ASN A 329 -16.35 5.61 6.81
N VAL A 330 -16.45 4.92 5.67
CA VAL A 330 -17.52 3.97 5.36
C VAL A 330 -17.60 2.83 6.39
N LYS A 331 -16.48 2.32 6.88
CA LYS A 331 -16.47 1.23 7.89
C LYS A 331 -17.06 1.71 9.21
N VAL A 332 -16.73 2.93 9.63
CA VAL A 332 -17.29 3.57 10.83
C VAL A 332 -18.80 3.80 10.66
N ALA A 333 -19.22 4.33 9.51
CA ALA A 333 -20.63 4.53 9.21
C ALA A 333 -21.43 3.21 9.24
N LYS A 334 -20.87 2.13 8.67
CA LYS A 334 -21.49 0.80 8.70
C LYS A 334 -21.62 0.28 10.14
N LEU A 335 -20.55 0.33 10.93
CA LEU A 335 -20.58 -0.11 12.33
C LEU A 335 -21.58 0.71 13.16
N ASN A 336 -21.62 2.05 12.97
CA ASN A 336 -22.59 2.93 13.61
C ASN A 336 -24.04 2.57 13.26
N GLY A 337 -24.34 2.31 11.98
CA GLY A 337 -25.67 1.88 11.54
C GLY A 337 -26.13 0.61 12.26
N ARG A 338 -25.23 -0.35 12.49
CA ARG A 338 -25.52 -1.58 13.24
C ARG A 338 -25.79 -1.33 14.71
N VAL A 339 -24.96 -0.52 15.36
CA VAL A 339 -25.14 -0.14 16.77
C VAL A 339 -26.49 0.57 16.97
N VAL A 340 -26.83 1.52 16.10
CA VAL A 340 -28.08 2.31 16.19
C VAL A 340 -29.32 1.47 15.92
N GLN A 341 -29.26 0.51 14.98
CA GLN A 341 -30.37 -0.38 14.69
C GLN A 341 -30.59 -1.45 15.79
N GLY A 342 -29.66 -1.61 16.73
CA GLY A 342 -29.70 -2.67 17.74
C GLY A 342 -29.63 -4.08 17.14
N LEU A 343 -29.21 -4.20 15.87
CA LEU A 343 -29.14 -5.46 15.15
C LEU A 343 -27.77 -6.11 15.40
N TYR A 344 -27.76 -7.11 16.27
CA TYR A 344 -26.60 -7.99 16.43
C TYR A 344 -26.55 -9.00 15.29
N MET A 345 -25.81 -8.65 14.22
CA MET A 345 -25.55 -9.56 13.09
C MET A 345 -24.17 -10.18 13.26
N PHE A 346 -24.14 -11.33 13.93
CA PHE A 346 -22.91 -12.05 14.30
C PHE A 346 -21.91 -12.14 13.14
N ASP A 347 -22.32 -12.66 11.98
CA ASP A 347 -21.43 -12.87 10.83
C ASP A 347 -20.79 -11.58 10.29
N GLU A 348 -21.53 -10.48 10.27
CA GLU A 348 -21.02 -9.19 9.81
C GLU A 348 -20.09 -8.53 10.82
N ILE A 349 -20.42 -8.62 12.12
CA ILE A 349 -19.58 -8.11 13.20
C ILE A 349 -18.26 -8.87 13.23
N CYS A 350 -18.28 -10.21 13.10
CA CYS A 350 -17.07 -11.01 12.98
C CYS A 350 -16.21 -10.58 11.77
N LYS A 351 -16.82 -10.29 10.61
CA LYS A 351 -16.09 -9.81 9.44
C LYS A 351 -15.44 -8.44 9.66
N LEU A 352 -16.17 -7.51 10.28
CA LEU A 352 -15.64 -6.18 10.61
C LEU A 352 -14.51 -6.27 11.64
N LYS A 353 -14.69 -7.10 12.68
CA LYS A 353 -13.69 -7.41 13.70
C LYS A 353 -12.40 -7.91 13.06
N LYS A 354 -12.48 -8.92 12.20
CA LYS A 354 -11.31 -9.49 11.51
C LYS A 354 -10.55 -8.43 10.70
N GLN A 355 -11.27 -7.63 9.90
CA GLN A 355 -10.66 -6.55 9.10
C GLN A 355 -10.00 -5.48 9.97
N LEU A 356 -10.58 -5.20 11.14
CA LEU A 356 -10.07 -4.21 12.08
C LEU A 356 -8.81 -4.70 12.79
N GLU A 357 -8.81 -5.94 13.27
CA GLU A 357 -7.64 -6.58 13.87
C GLU A 357 -6.47 -6.67 12.88
N GLU A 358 -6.75 -6.96 11.61
CA GLU A 358 -5.76 -6.93 10.52
C GLU A 358 -5.22 -5.51 10.30
N ALA A 359 -6.08 -4.49 10.25
CA ALA A 359 -5.67 -3.09 10.10
C ALA A 359 -4.78 -2.61 11.26
N LEU A 360 -5.17 -2.90 12.51
CA LEU A 360 -4.38 -2.58 13.70
C LEU A 360 -3.03 -3.31 13.69
N SER A 361 -3.04 -4.60 13.32
CA SER A 361 -1.83 -5.40 13.17
C SER A 361 -0.84 -4.80 12.17
N ILE A 362 -1.35 -4.37 11.01
CA ILE A 362 -0.54 -3.72 9.96
C ILE A 362 0.04 -2.39 10.47
N ARG A 363 -0.78 -1.55 11.15
CA ARG A 363 -0.33 -0.26 11.69
C ARG A 363 0.77 -0.43 12.75
N MET A 364 0.67 -1.45 13.60
CA MET A 364 1.73 -1.78 14.56
C MET A 364 3.04 -2.16 13.85
N SER A 365 2.97 -2.96 12.78
CA SER A 365 4.14 -3.34 11.99
C SER A 365 4.83 -2.15 11.29
N TYR A 366 4.11 -1.06 11.03
CA TYR A 366 4.73 0.17 10.53
C TYR A 366 5.48 0.96 11.61
N THR A 367 5.02 0.93 12.87
CA THR A 367 5.74 1.56 14.00
C THR A 367 7.08 0.87 14.27
N ILE A 368 7.18 -0.44 14.04
CA ILE A 368 8.43 -1.22 14.13
C ILE A 368 9.54 -0.62 13.24
N ASN A 369 9.21 -0.05 12.07
CA ASN A 369 10.19 0.51 11.13
C ASN A 369 10.82 1.83 11.58
N PHE A 370 10.22 2.55 12.52
CA PHE A 370 10.71 3.85 13.00
C PHE A 370 11.65 3.76 14.22
N ASN A 371 11.82 2.56 14.80
CA ASN A 371 12.47 2.36 16.09
C ASN A 371 14.01 2.28 16.08
N GLY A 372 14.69 2.80 15.05
CA GLY A 372 16.17 2.92 15.11
C GLY A 372 16.56 4.14 15.91
N ASP A 373 17.56 4.02 16.78
CA ASP A 373 18.05 5.04 17.70
C ASP A 373 17.88 6.49 17.24
N VAL A 374 16.77 7.08 17.68
CA VAL A 374 16.40 8.43 17.30
C VAL A 374 17.12 9.46 18.19
N LYS A 375 17.92 9.08 19.21
CA LYS A 375 18.51 10.06 20.16
C LYS A 375 19.61 10.96 19.56
N ALA A 376 20.26 10.56 18.47
CA ALA A 376 21.19 11.45 17.76
C ALA A 376 20.49 12.39 16.76
N ASP A 377 19.28 12.05 16.31
CA ASP A 377 18.54 12.79 15.28
C ASP A 377 17.23 13.45 15.81
N MET A 378 16.95 13.39 17.13
CA MET A 378 15.76 13.98 17.78
C MET A 378 15.98 15.34 18.46
N ILE A 379 17.15 15.97 18.33
CA ILE A 379 17.21 17.41 18.61
C ILE A 379 16.52 18.11 17.43
N ASN A 380 15.23 18.38 17.61
CA ASN A 380 14.24 18.98 16.71
C ASN A 380 13.39 18.01 15.88
N ILE A 381 12.42 17.39 16.55
CA ILE A 381 11.10 17.17 15.95
C ILE A 381 10.19 18.33 16.39
N GLY A 382 10.43 19.51 15.84
CA GLY A 382 9.30 20.23 15.28
C GLY A 382 9.49 20.03 13.81
N ASP A 383 8.65 19.21 13.14
CA ASP A 383 8.44 19.24 11.69
C ASP A 383 7.47 18.18 11.13
N ASN A 384 6.62 18.71 10.26
CA ASN A 384 5.46 18.19 9.55
C ASN A 384 5.70 17.00 8.59
N ASN A 385 5.92 15.78 9.10
CA ASN A 385 5.77 14.61 8.21
C ASN A 385 5.01 13.40 8.78
N THR A 386 4.42 13.46 9.97
CA THR A 386 3.56 12.35 10.43
C THR A 386 2.25 12.20 9.66
N ASN A 387 1.78 13.23 8.95
CA ASN A 387 0.61 13.12 8.05
C ASN A 387 0.96 12.77 6.60
N ASN A 388 2.23 12.85 6.18
CA ASN A 388 2.68 12.41 4.86
C ASN A 388 3.37 11.04 4.91
N PHE A 389 3.86 10.60 6.06
CA PHE A 389 4.50 9.29 6.19
C PHE A 389 3.48 8.14 6.22
N ASN A 390 2.28 8.37 6.76
CA ASN A 390 1.15 7.45 6.57
C ASN A 390 0.73 7.37 5.09
N ARG A 391 1.05 8.39 4.28
CA ARG A 391 0.82 8.36 2.82
C ARG A 391 1.96 7.67 2.09
N SER A 392 3.23 7.92 2.45
CA SER A 392 4.40 7.35 1.76
C SER A 392 4.74 5.90 2.15
N ILE A 393 4.33 5.42 3.33
CA ILE A 393 4.44 4.00 3.71
C ILE A 393 3.20 3.19 3.30
N MET A 394 2.01 3.78 3.24
CA MET A 394 0.91 3.22 2.44
C MET A 394 1.24 3.19 0.95
N GLU A 395 2.15 4.04 0.46
CA GLU A 395 2.63 3.99 -0.93
C GLU A 395 3.73 2.95 -1.15
N ASN A 396 4.33 2.36 -0.11
CA ASN A 396 5.50 1.49 -0.29
C ASN A 396 5.46 0.12 0.38
N LYS A 397 4.38 -0.26 1.08
CA LYS A 397 3.97 -1.67 1.14
C LYS A 397 2.45 -1.80 1.12
N GLY A 398 1.98 -2.45 0.07
CA GLY A 398 0.62 -2.37 -0.41
C GLY A 398 0.55 -1.26 -1.43
N THR A 399 0.90 -1.55 -2.68
CA THR A 399 0.47 -0.70 -3.79
C THR A 399 -1.04 -0.48 -3.67
N ASN A 400 -1.47 0.67 -3.12
CA ASN A 400 -2.41 1.47 -3.89
C ASN A 400 -1.61 1.85 -5.15
N LYS A 401 -1.48 0.89 -6.08
CA LYS A 401 -1.78 1.21 -7.47
C LYS A 401 -3.03 2.07 -7.29
N GLU A 402 -2.98 3.34 -7.68
CA GLU A 402 -4.15 3.92 -8.29
C GLU A 402 -4.66 2.79 -9.17
N ILE A 403 -5.68 2.06 -8.68
CA ILE A 403 -6.03 0.79 -9.30
C ILE A 403 -6.58 1.28 -10.61
N LYS A 404 -5.73 1.23 -11.64
CA LYS A 404 -6.07 1.72 -12.96
C LYS A 404 -7.46 1.16 -13.22
N PRO A 405 -8.44 1.97 -13.62
CA PRO A 405 -9.81 1.50 -13.79
C PRO A 405 -9.85 0.14 -14.51
N GLU A 406 -8.97 -0.05 -15.50
CA GLU A 406 -8.63 -1.34 -16.12
C GLU A 406 -8.33 -2.49 -15.14
N GLN A 407 -7.30 -2.39 -14.30
CA GLN A 407 -6.96 -3.46 -13.34
C GLN A 407 -8.09 -3.70 -12.34
N LEU A 408 -8.82 -2.68 -11.92
CA LEU A 408 -9.95 -2.83 -10.99
C LEU A 408 -11.04 -3.67 -11.65
N ILE A 409 -11.44 -3.31 -12.86
CA ILE A 409 -12.44 -4.00 -13.66
C ILE A 409 -12.02 -5.47 -13.89
N VAL A 410 -10.79 -5.70 -14.34
CA VAL A 410 -10.24 -7.04 -14.59
C VAL A 410 -10.26 -7.89 -13.32
N ASN A 411 -9.83 -7.33 -12.17
CA ASN A 411 -9.86 -8.02 -10.89
C ASN A 411 -11.28 -8.39 -10.46
N GLN A 412 -12.24 -7.47 -10.62
CA GLN A 412 -13.63 -7.75 -10.22
C GLN A 412 -14.30 -8.78 -11.12
N ILE A 413 -14.05 -8.75 -12.44
CA ILE A 413 -14.53 -9.78 -13.37
C ILE A 413 -13.98 -11.15 -12.98
N TYR A 414 -12.67 -11.23 -12.71
CA TYR A 414 -12.03 -12.48 -12.27
C TYR A 414 -12.67 -13.00 -10.95
N ASN A 415 -12.87 -12.12 -9.98
CA ASN A 415 -13.51 -12.49 -8.71
C ASN A 415 -14.95 -12.97 -8.90
N ALA A 416 -15.72 -12.33 -9.79
CA ALA A 416 -17.08 -12.75 -10.12
C ALA A 416 -17.09 -14.15 -10.77
N ILE A 417 -16.16 -14.41 -11.69
CA ILE A 417 -15.96 -15.73 -12.27
C ILE A 417 -15.67 -16.77 -11.18
N LYS A 418 -14.68 -16.50 -10.30
CA LYS A 418 -14.33 -17.44 -9.21
C LYS A 418 -15.48 -17.66 -8.24
N LEU A 419 -16.28 -16.65 -7.95
CA LEU A 419 -17.47 -16.80 -7.11
C LEU A 419 -18.50 -17.72 -7.77
N ARG A 420 -18.69 -17.62 -9.08
CA ARG A 420 -19.60 -18.49 -9.84
C ARG A 420 -19.11 -19.92 -10.00
N GLU A 421 -17.79 -20.13 -10.09
CA GLU A 421 -17.19 -21.47 -10.13
C GLU A 421 -17.35 -22.25 -8.83
N ASN A 422 -17.69 -21.60 -7.70
CA ASN A 422 -17.96 -22.27 -6.42
C ASN A 422 -19.24 -23.12 -6.42
N ASP A 423 -20.19 -22.85 -7.32
CA ASP A 423 -21.40 -23.65 -7.51
C ASP A 423 -21.45 -24.19 -8.95
N PRO A 424 -20.63 -25.22 -9.26
CA PRO A 424 -20.52 -25.74 -10.61
C PRO A 424 -21.81 -26.38 -11.12
N GLY A 425 -22.66 -26.90 -10.21
CA GLY A 425 -23.96 -27.48 -10.56
C GLY A 425 -24.93 -26.43 -11.10
N ARG A 426 -25.07 -25.30 -10.38
CA ARG A 426 -25.88 -24.18 -10.86
C ARG A 426 -25.25 -23.54 -12.11
N LEU A 427 -23.94 -23.37 -12.11
CA LEU A 427 -23.21 -22.79 -13.24
C LEU A 427 -23.40 -23.60 -14.52
N TYR A 428 -23.43 -24.93 -14.43
CA TYR A 428 -23.69 -25.80 -15.59
C TYR A 428 -25.07 -25.57 -16.23
N LEU A 429 -26.08 -25.19 -15.44
CA LEU A 429 -27.44 -24.90 -15.92
C LEU A 429 -27.61 -23.45 -16.39
N THR A 430 -26.64 -22.58 -16.10
CA THR A 430 -26.70 -21.14 -16.42
C THR A 430 -26.57 -20.94 -17.95
N SER A 431 -27.40 -20.07 -18.51
CA SER A 431 -27.30 -19.61 -19.91
C SER A 431 -26.24 -18.50 -20.07
N GLU A 432 -25.83 -18.18 -21.31
CA GLU A 432 -24.90 -17.08 -21.57
C GLU A 432 -25.41 -15.76 -20.97
N THR A 433 -26.69 -15.42 -21.19
CA THR A 433 -27.32 -14.19 -20.71
C THR A 433 -27.39 -14.13 -19.19
N GLU A 434 -27.76 -15.24 -18.54
CA GLU A 434 -27.79 -15.32 -17.08
C GLU A 434 -26.38 -15.17 -16.49
N LEU A 435 -25.39 -15.79 -17.11
CA LEU A 435 -23.99 -15.65 -16.70
C LEU A 435 -23.54 -14.18 -16.78
N SER A 436 -23.90 -13.47 -17.85
CA SER A 436 -23.56 -12.06 -17.98
C SER A 436 -24.26 -11.19 -16.93
N ASN A 437 -25.53 -11.46 -16.64
CA ASN A 437 -26.27 -10.77 -15.58
C ASN A 437 -25.63 -11.04 -14.20
N ASP A 438 -25.30 -12.29 -13.91
CA ASP A 438 -24.63 -12.69 -12.67
C ASP A 438 -23.30 -11.95 -12.50
N ILE A 439 -22.47 -11.90 -13.55
CA ILE A 439 -21.18 -11.18 -13.52
C ILE A 439 -21.41 -9.67 -13.32
N ARG A 440 -22.32 -9.06 -14.08
CA ARG A 440 -22.65 -7.63 -13.93
C ARG A 440 -23.05 -7.33 -12.49
N ASP A 441 -23.96 -8.11 -11.91
CA ASP A 441 -24.52 -7.82 -10.58
C ASP A 441 -23.47 -7.92 -9.49
N ILE A 442 -22.57 -8.92 -9.57
CA ILE A 442 -21.44 -9.05 -8.64
C ILE A 442 -20.46 -7.89 -8.79
N VAL A 443 -20.10 -7.54 -10.03
CA VAL A 443 -19.07 -6.53 -10.31
C VAL A 443 -19.57 -5.12 -10.06
N LYS A 444 -20.81 -4.79 -10.45
CA LYS A 444 -21.41 -3.45 -10.35
C LYS A 444 -21.42 -2.93 -8.92
N GLU A 445 -21.72 -3.79 -7.94
CA GLU A 445 -21.70 -3.43 -6.52
C GLU A 445 -20.31 -2.94 -6.08
N LYS A 446 -19.23 -3.49 -6.63
CA LYS A 446 -17.84 -3.13 -6.27
C LYS A 446 -17.29 -1.96 -7.08
N LEU A 447 -17.81 -1.72 -8.28
CA LEU A 447 -17.35 -0.63 -9.16
C LEU A 447 -18.05 0.71 -8.88
N GLN A 448 -19.22 0.69 -8.24
CA GLN A 448 -19.95 1.91 -7.85
C GLN A 448 -19.13 2.82 -6.92
N ASP A 449 -18.34 2.25 -6.01
CA ASP A 449 -17.45 2.99 -5.10
C ASP A 449 -16.39 3.84 -5.85
N PHE A 450 -16.18 3.59 -7.14
CA PHE A 450 -15.16 4.22 -7.99
C PHE A 450 -15.76 5.07 -9.11
N ASN A 451 -17.07 5.35 -9.08
CA ASN A 451 -17.78 6.05 -10.16
C ASN A 451 -17.65 5.36 -11.54
N ILE A 452 -17.48 4.03 -11.54
CA ILE A 452 -17.45 3.21 -12.75
C ILE A 452 -18.81 2.54 -12.90
N ILE A 453 -19.44 2.75 -14.04
CA ILE A 453 -20.77 2.25 -14.37
C ILE A 453 -20.62 1.02 -15.25
N PHE A 454 -21.32 -0.05 -14.88
CA PHE A 454 -21.33 -1.32 -15.60
C PHE A 454 -22.75 -1.64 -16.04
N GLU A 455 -22.98 -1.63 -17.36
CA GLU A 455 -24.24 -1.98 -18.00
C GLU A 455 -24.10 -3.20 -18.93
N ARG A 456 -25.23 -3.85 -19.18
CA ARG A 456 -25.41 -4.93 -20.17
C ARG A 456 -26.12 -4.35 -21.40
N GLU A 457 -25.95 -4.99 -22.56
CA GLU A 457 -26.79 -4.79 -23.74
C GLU A 457 -26.86 -3.33 -24.22
N MET A 458 -25.74 -2.61 -24.11
CA MET A 458 -25.66 -1.24 -24.63
C MET A 458 -25.47 -1.25 -26.16
N PRO A 459 -26.25 -0.44 -26.91
CA PRO A 459 -26.09 -0.34 -28.36
C PRO A 459 -24.74 0.27 -28.74
N THR A 460 -23.87 -0.49 -29.41
CA THR A 460 -22.49 -0.11 -29.78
C THR A 460 -22.04 -0.72 -31.12
N GLY A 461 -21.19 0.01 -31.84
CA GLY A 461 -20.45 -0.49 -33.03
C GLY A 461 -21.25 -0.75 -34.31
N TYR A 462 -20.62 -1.44 -35.27
CA TYR A 462 -21.06 -1.56 -36.66
C TYR A 462 -21.63 -2.96 -36.98
N ALA A 463 -22.74 -3.35 -36.37
CA ALA A 463 -23.43 -4.59 -36.74
C ALA A 463 -24.30 -4.40 -38.01
N LYS A 464 -24.37 -5.44 -38.86
CA LYS A 464 -24.99 -5.39 -40.20
C LYS A 464 -26.52 -5.21 -40.22
N VAL A 465 -27.24 -5.39 -39.11
CA VAL A 465 -28.71 -5.58 -39.13
C VAL A 465 -29.49 -4.72 -38.11
N ALA A 466 -28.86 -4.23 -37.04
CA ALA A 466 -29.35 -3.20 -36.11
C ALA A 466 -28.13 -2.73 -35.31
N ILE A 467 -28.25 -1.66 -34.49
CA ILE A 467 -27.15 -1.24 -33.60
C ILE A 467 -26.78 -2.46 -32.75
N GLY A 468 -25.53 -2.95 -32.86
CA GLY A 468 -25.11 -4.17 -32.18
C GLY A 468 -25.14 -3.98 -30.67
N GLU A 469 -25.56 -5.00 -29.91
CA GLU A 469 -25.55 -4.93 -28.45
C GLU A 469 -24.30 -5.65 -27.95
N SER A 470 -23.47 -4.95 -27.15
CA SER A 470 -22.36 -5.61 -26.47
C SER A 470 -22.84 -6.25 -25.17
N ASP A 471 -22.33 -7.43 -24.85
CA ASP A 471 -22.71 -8.15 -23.63
C ASP A 471 -22.35 -7.35 -22.36
N PHE A 472 -21.23 -6.62 -22.40
CA PHE A 472 -20.73 -5.83 -21.27
C PHE A 472 -20.22 -4.47 -21.72
N TYR A 473 -20.68 -3.41 -21.06
CA TYR A 473 -20.30 -2.04 -21.37
C TYR A 473 -19.97 -1.26 -20.10
N ILE A 474 -18.71 -0.79 -20.01
CA ILE A 474 -18.17 -0.18 -18.79
C ILE A 474 -17.61 1.21 -19.09
N TYR A 475 -18.10 2.21 -18.37
CA TYR A 475 -17.76 3.61 -18.60
C TYR A 475 -17.73 4.43 -17.30
N THR A 476 -17.20 5.64 -17.37
CA THR A 476 -17.13 6.57 -16.23
C THR A 476 -17.34 8.02 -16.68
N TYR A 477 -17.57 8.91 -15.71
CA TYR A 477 -17.53 10.36 -15.89
C TYR A 477 -16.37 10.93 -15.07
N GLU A 478 -15.31 11.35 -15.76
CA GLU A 478 -14.17 12.04 -15.14
C GLU A 478 -14.27 13.53 -15.42
N GLU A 479 -14.39 14.35 -14.36
CA GLU A 479 -14.58 15.81 -14.47
C GLU A 479 -15.78 16.21 -15.36
N GLY A 480 -16.82 15.36 -15.42
CA GLY A 480 -18.00 15.55 -16.26
C GLY A 480 -17.85 15.06 -17.71
N ILE A 481 -16.70 14.48 -18.07
CA ILE A 481 -16.44 13.96 -19.41
C ILE A 481 -16.72 12.46 -19.46
N TYR A 482 -17.57 12.05 -20.38
CA TYR A 482 -17.88 10.64 -20.66
C TYR A 482 -16.66 9.90 -21.23
N LYS A 483 -16.28 8.79 -20.62
CA LYS A 483 -15.16 7.93 -21.08
C LYS A 483 -15.54 6.46 -21.06
N ILE A 484 -15.31 5.77 -22.17
CA ILE A 484 -15.48 4.32 -22.29
C ILE A 484 -14.22 3.66 -21.75
N LEU A 485 -14.38 2.82 -20.73
CA LEU A 485 -13.25 2.10 -20.12
C LEU A 485 -13.07 0.75 -20.78
N ALA A 486 -14.14 -0.05 -20.82
CA ALA A 486 -14.05 -1.40 -21.34
C ALA A 486 -15.35 -1.83 -22.02
N ILE A 487 -15.19 -2.73 -22.98
CA ILE A 487 -16.29 -3.52 -23.52
C ILE A 487 -15.94 -5.00 -23.45
N GLY A 488 -16.93 -5.86 -23.36
CA GLY A 488 -16.70 -7.28 -23.27
C GLY A 488 -17.79 -8.12 -23.88
N GLU A 489 -17.39 -9.32 -24.29
CA GLU A 489 -18.29 -10.32 -24.87
C GLU A 489 -18.17 -11.63 -24.08
N ASN A 490 -19.26 -12.40 -23.95
CA ASN A 490 -19.20 -13.77 -23.47
C ASN A 490 -19.89 -14.73 -24.43
N LYS A 491 -19.24 -15.88 -24.66
CA LYS A 491 -19.79 -16.96 -25.48
C LYS A 491 -19.40 -18.32 -24.92
N GLU A 492 -20.27 -19.31 -25.12
CA GLU A 492 -19.99 -20.71 -24.88
C GLU A 492 -18.83 -21.17 -25.78
N TRP A 493 -18.03 -22.08 -25.23
CA TRP A 493 -16.91 -22.68 -25.95
C TRP A 493 -17.35 -23.26 -27.30
N GLY A 494 -16.55 -23.00 -28.34
CA GLY A 494 -16.87 -23.31 -29.74
C GLY A 494 -17.14 -22.07 -30.58
N ASN A 495 -17.52 -20.95 -29.95
CA ASN A 495 -17.78 -19.67 -30.64
C ASN A 495 -16.72 -18.58 -30.35
N PHE A 496 -15.59 -18.94 -29.73
CA PHE A 496 -14.59 -17.99 -29.26
C PHE A 496 -13.98 -17.10 -30.38
N GLU A 497 -13.73 -17.65 -31.57
CA GLU A 497 -13.21 -16.84 -32.68
C GLU A 497 -14.24 -15.80 -33.16
N ASN A 498 -15.51 -16.16 -33.21
CA ASN A 498 -16.59 -15.25 -33.58
C ASN A 498 -16.81 -14.18 -32.49
N GLN A 499 -16.69 -14.57 -31.22
CA GLN A 499 -16.71 -13.65 -30.07
C GLN A 499 -15.61 -12.58 -30.19
N LEU A 500 -14.39 -12.97 -30.56
CA LEU A 500 -13.29 -12.02 -30.78
C LEU A 500 -13.59 -11.05 -31.93
N LYS A 501 -14.15 -11.55 -33.04
CA LYS A 501 -14.56 -10.70 -34.17
C LYS A 501 -15.65 -9.69 -33.77
N GLN A 502 -16.63 -10.13 -32.96
CA GLN A 502 -17.68 -9.26 -32.43
C GLN A 502 -17.10 -8.17 -31.52
N LEU A 503 -16.29 -8.57 -30.52
CA LEU A 503 -15.64 -7.65 -29.59
C LEU A 503 -14.85 -6.57 -30.34
N ILE A 504 -13.96 -6.97 -31.25
CA ILE A 504 -13.14 -6.03 -32.01
C ILE A 504 -14.00 -5.12 -32.90
N GLY A 505 -15.10 -5.63 -33.46
CA GLY A 505 -16.05 -4.83 -34.22
C GLY A 505 -16.75 -3.73 -33.40
N TYR A 506 -16.82 -3.89 -32.08
CA TYR A 506 -17.37 -2.92 -31.13
C TYR A 506 -16.30 -2.01 -30.52
N MET A 507 -15.03 -2.42 -30.52
CA MET A 507 -13.92 -1.62 -30.00
C MET A 507 -13.61 -0.45 -30.95
N THR A 508 -14.06 0.74 -30.56
CA THR A 508 -13.63 1.98 -31.24
C THR A 508 -12.30 2.47 -30.67
N LYS A 509 -11.67 3.45 -31.33
CA LYS A 509 -10.43 4.10 -30.88
C LYS A 509 -10.48 4.72 -29.47
N ASP A 510 -11.70 4.93 -28.94
CA ASP A 510 -11.95 5.59 -27.66
C ASP A 510 -12.14 4.58 -26.51
N VAL A 511 -12.19 3.28 -26.81
CA VAL A 511 -12.23 2.19 -25.82
C VAL A 511 -10.82 1.93 -25.30
N GLN A 512 -10.63 1.87 -23.98
CA GLN A 512 -9.29 1.64 -23.40
C GLN A 512 -8.83 0.19 -23.56
N PHE A 513 -9.70 -0.79 -23.27
CA PHE A 513 -9.40 -2.21 -23.44
C PHE A 513 -10.66 -3.06 -23.64
N GLY A 514 -10.48 -4.28 -24.13
CA GLY A 514 -11.55 -5.25 -24.32
C GLY A 514 -11.39 -6.47 -23.41
N PHE A 515 -12.44 -7.27 -23.27
CA PHE A 515 -12.32 -8.59 -22.67
C PHE A 515 -13.28 -9.63 -23.25
N THR A 516 -12.88 -10.90 -23.20
CA THR A 516 -13.71 -12.04 -23.57
C THR A 516 -13.85 -12.99 -22.40
N ILE A 517 -15.04 -13.56 -22.21
CA ILE A 517 -15.26 -14.64 -21.25
C ILE A 517 -15.68 -15.90 -22.04
N ILE A 518 -14.85 -16.93 -22.00
CA ILE A 518 -15.17 -18.25 -22.56
C ILE A 518 -15.95 -19.03 -21.52
N PHE A 519 -17.19 -19.39 -21.84
CA PHE A 519 -18.01 -20.22 -20.97
C PHE A 519 -17.90 -21.70 -21.36
N ASN A 520 -17.14 -22.48 -20.60
CA ASN A 520 -16.96 -23.89 -20.88
C ASN A 520 -17.90 -24.77 -20.05
N LYS A 521 -18.78 -25.50 -20.73
CA LYS A 521 -19.74 -26.44 -20.11
C LYS A 521 -19.47 -27.90 -20.48
N ASN A 522 -18.82 -28.15 -21.60
CA ASN A 522 -18.90 -29.45 -22.27
C ASN A 522 -17.54 -30.08 -22.60
N VAL A 523 -16.44 -29.32 -22.53
CA VAL A 523 -15.11 -29.79 -22.94
C VAL A 523 -14.17 -29.86 -21.74
N GLN A 524 -13.17 -30.74 -21.77
CA GLN A 524 -12.14 -30.76 -20.72
C GLN A 524 -11.34 -29.44 -20.70
N THR A 525 -11.07 -28.91 -19.51
CA THR A 525 -10.43 -27.61 -19.31
C THR A 525 -9.10 -27.49 -20.07
N ASN A 526 -8.24 -28.51 -20.03
CA ASN A 526 -6.95 -28.51 -20.73
C ASN A 526 -7.08 -28.37 -22.26
N THR A 527 -8.16 -28.90 -22.84
CA THR A 527 -8.43 -28.75 -24.28
C THR A 527 -8.84 -27.31 -24.61
N VAL A 528 -9.64 -26.69 -23.74
CA VAL A 528 -10.04 -25.28 -23.90
C VAL A 528 -8.81 -24.36 -23.77
N LEU A 529 -7.97 -24.59 -22.76
CA LEU A 529 -6.76 -23.81 -22.50
C LEU A 529 -5.80 -23.83 -23.68
N SER A 530 -5.52 -25.02 -24.23
CA SER A 530 -4.60 -25.18 -25.37
C SER A 530 -5.17 -24.63 -26.67
N LYS A 531 -6.41 -24.98 -27.03
CA LYS A 531 -7.03 -24.51 -28.28
C LYS A 531 -7.30 -23.00 -28.29
N ARG A 532 -7.56 -22.38 -27.13
CA ARG A 532 -7.68 -20.91 -27.04
C ARG A 532 -6.43 -20.21 -27.53
N ILE A 533 -5.25 -20.69 -27.13
CA ILE A 533 -3.96 -20.12 -27.55
C ILE A 533 -3.74 -20.29 -29.05
N GLU A 534 -4.11 -21.45 -29.61
CA GLU A 534 -4.07 -21.71 -31.06
C GLU A 534 -4.96 -20.72 -31.84
N ILE A 535 -6.19 -20.51 -31.39
CA ILE A 535 -7.11 -19.55 -32.01
C ILE A 535 -6.54 -18.13 -31.94
N LEU A 536 -6.01 -17.71 -30.78
CA LEU A 536 -5.41 -16.39 -30.60
C LEU A 536 -4.22 -16.16 -31.53
N ASN A 537 -3.28 -17.12 -31.61
CA ASN A 537 -2.10 -17.01 -32.46
C ASN A 537 -2.44 -16.90 -33.96
N ASN A 538 -3.55 -17.50 -34.39
CA ASN A 538 -4.00 -17.50 -35.78
C ASN A 538 -5.03 -16.41 -36.09
N PHE A 539 -5.44 -15.62 -35.08
CA PHE A 539 -6.52 -14.65 -35.23
C PHE A 539 -6.14 -13.47 -36.12
N CYS A 540 -7.00 -13.17 -37.09
CA CYS A 540 -6.93 -11.95 -37.91
C CYS A 540 -8.31 -11.64 -38.52
N VAL A 541 -8.49 -10.39 -38.95
CA VAL A 541 -9.63 -9.99 -39.79
C VAL A 541 -9.09 -9.63 -41.17
N GLU A 542 -9.51 -10.35 -42.19
CA GLU A 542 -9.11 -10.08 -43.57
C GLU A 542 -10.06 -9.09 -44.25
N LYS A 543 -9.49 -8.04 -44.84
CA LYS A 543 -10.22 -7.09 -45.68
C LYS A 543 -9.34 -6.68 -46.86
N ASP A 544 -9.88 -6.76 -48.07
CA ASP A 544 -9.19 -6.37 -49.31
C ASP A 544 -7.81 -7.02 -49.49
N GLY A 545 -7.67 -8.29 -49.04
CA GLY A 545 -6.42 -9.05 -49.10
C GLY A 545 -5.37 -8.66 -48.05
N GLN A 546 -5.70 -7.79 -47.10
CA GLN A 546 -4.85 -7.41 -45.97
C GLN A 546 -5.39 -8.01 -44.66
N ARG A 547 -4.46 -8.46 -43.82
CA ARG A 547 -4.75 -8.97 -42.47
C ARG A 547 -4.70 -7.80 -41.48
N HIS A 548 -5.75 -7.67 -40.69
CA HIS A 548 -5.87 -6.65 -39.64
C HIS A 548 -6.08 -7.31 -38.28
N PHE A 549 -5.81 -6.55 -37.20
CA PHE A 549 -6.00 -6.95 -35.80
C PHE A 549 -5.22 -8.19 -35.37
N GLU A 550 -4.08 -8.46 -36.01
CA GLU A 550 -3.16 -9.50 -35.55
C GLU A 550 -2.58 -9.16 -34.17
N ILE A 551 -2.21 -10.21 -33.42
CA ILE A 551 -1.53 -10.04 -32.14
C ILE A 551 -0.12 -9.51 -32.38
N VAL A 552 0.26 -8.49 -31.59
CA VAL A 552 1.59 -7.90 -31.61
C VAL A 552 2.32 -8.26 -30.31
N GLY A 553 3.40 -9.04 -30.45
CA GLY A 553 4.21 -9.50 -29.33
C GLY A 553 3.76 -10.86 -28.79
N SER A 554 4.15 -11.16 -27.55
CA SER A 554 3.80 -12.41 -26.87
C SER A 554 2.44 -12.33 -26.18
N ILE A 555 1.68 -13.44 -26.18
CA ILE A 555 0.54 -13.64 -25.29
C ILE A 555 1.07 -13.78 -23.86
N VAL A 556 0.56 -12.98 -22.93
CA VAL A 556 1.02 -12.94 -21.53
C VAL A 556 -0.05 -13.52 -20.62
N GLU A 557 0.30 -14.41 -19.70
CA GLU A 557 -0.60 -14.82 -18.62
C GLU A 557 -0.56 -13.79 -17.49
N CYS A 558 -1.72 -13.40 -16.96
CA CYS A 558 -1.80 -12.38 -15.92
C CYS A 558 -1.27 -12.91 -14.58
N GLU A 559 -0.32 -12.19 -13.97
CA GLU A 559 0.18 -12.48 -12.62
C GLU A 559 -1.00 -12.55 -11.62
N ASP A 560 -1.00 -13.57 -10.76
CA ASP A 560 -2.03 -13.85 -9.73
C ASP A 560 -3.44 -14.21 -10.25
N MET A 561 -3.64 -14.40 -11.57
CA MET A 561 -4.91 -14.84 -12.16
C MET A 561 -4.76 -16.10 -13.01
N ASN A 562 -5.21 -17.22 -12.47
CA ASN A 562 -5.13 -18.50 -13.17
C ASN A 562 -5.93 -18.47 -14.47
N ASP A 563 -5.30 -18.91 -15.56
CA ASP A 563 -5.90 -19.10 -16.87
C ASP A 563 -6.38 -17.81 -17.56
N VAL A 564 -5.98 -16.62 -17.10
CA VAL A 564 -6.31 -15.34 -17.74
C VAL A 564 -5.17 -14.88 -18.63
N LEU A 565 -5.45 -14.74 -19.93
CA LEU A 565 -4.46 -14.28 -20.91
C LEU A 565 -4.68 -12.83 -21.29
N LEU A 566 -3.60 -12.12 -21.60
CA LEU A 566 -3.56 -10.76 -22.10
C LEU A 566 -2.92 -10.79 -23.50
N THR A 567 -3.63 -10.21 -24.46
CA THR A 567 -3.14 -9.99 -25.82
C THR A 567 -3.11 -8.50 -26.15
N ARG A 568 -2.26 -8.14 -27.10
CA ARG A 568 -2.07 -6.76 -27.56
C ARG A 568 -2.26 -6.72 -29.07
N HIS A 569 -3.07 -5.78 -29.55
CA HIS A 569 -3.40 -5.61 -30.96
C HIS A 569 -3.09 -4.18 -31.41
N GLU A 570 -2.67 -4.00 -32.66
CA GLU A 570 -2.49 -2.65 -33.24
C GLU A 570 -3.81 -2.09 -33.76
N ASN A 571 -4.09 -0.81 -33.49
CA ASN A 571 -5.26 -0.12 -34.02
C ASN A 571 -5.10 0.15 -35.52
N PRO A 572 -6.02 -0.30 -36.39
CA PRO A 572 -5.95 0.01 -37.81
C PRO A 572 -6.23 1.49 -38.11
N GLU A 573 -6.98 2.20 -37.26
CA GLU A 573 -7.33 3.61 -37.46
C GLU A 573 -6.16 4.55 -37.16
N LYS A 574 -5.18 4.10 -36.35
CA LYS A 574 -4.03 4.92 -35.95
C LYS A 574 -2.79 4.06 -35.72
N LYS A 575 -2.00 3.95 -36.78
CA LYS A 575 -0.72 3.22 -36.80
C LYS A 575 0.19 3.61 -35.62
N GLY A 576 0.80 2.62 -34.97
CA GLY A 576 1.64 2.80 -33.79
C GLY A 576 0.88 2.98 -32.47
N THR A 577 -0.44 2.84 -32.47
CA THR A 577 -1.25 2.74 -31.24
C THR A 577 -1.82 1.34 -31.08
N TYR A 578 -2.04 0.94 -29.83
CA TYR A 578 -2.38 -0.44 -29.49
C TYR A 578 -3.48 -0.48 -28.44
N PHE A 579 -4.25 -1.55 -28.44
CA PHE A 579 -5.21 -1.88 -27.40
C PHE A 579 -4.96 -3.29 -26.86
N SER A 580 -5.46 -3.52 -25.66
CA SER A 580 -5.31 -4.79 -24.95
C SER A 580 -6.64 -5.55 -24.90
N ILE A 581 -6.58 -6.87 -24.97
CA ILE A 581 -7.74 -7.74 -24.70
C ILE A 581 -7.38 -8.76 -23.61
N TYR A 582 -8.23 -8.84 -22.58
CA TYR A 582 -8.15 -9.87 -21.53
C TYR A 582 -9.05 -11.06 -21.88
N HIS A 583 -8.53 -12.27 -21.79
CA HIS A 583 -9.25 -13.51 -22.13
C HIS A 583 -9.44 -14.38 -20.90
N PHE A 584 -10.65 -14.32 -20.34
CA PHE A 584 -11.08 -15.13 -19.21
C PHE A 584 -11.69 -16.45 -19.65
N ILE A 585 -11.66 -17.44 -18.76
CA ILE A 585 -12.44 -18.67 -18.86
C ILE A 585 -13.24 -18.83 -17.58
N ILE A 586 -14.49 -19.25 -17.72
CA ILE A 586 -15.29 -19.79 -16.63
C ILE A 586 -15.67 -21.23 -16.95
N ASN A 587 -15.32 -22.14 -16.04
CA ASN A 587 -15.44 -23.57 -16.27
C ASN A 587 -16.53 -24.21 -15.41
N ALA A 588 -17.62 -24.65 -16.04
CA ALA A 588 -18.67 -25.45 -15.39
C ALA A 588 -18.38 -26.96 -15.44
N LYS A 589 -17.47 -27.41 -16.32
CA LYS A 589 -17.21 -28.84 -16.54
C LYS A 589 -16.12 -29.37 -15.61
N LEU A 590 -16.52 -30.10 -14.57
CA LEU A 590 -15.61 -30.68 -13.56
C LEU A 590 -15.88 -32.19 -13.38
N ILE A 591 -15.68 -32.97 -14.44
CA ILE A 591 -16.05 -34.40 -14.52
C ILE A 591 -15.41 -35.23 -13.41
N GLU A 592 -14.13 -34.98 -13.12
CA GLU A 592 -13.37 -35.72 -12.13
C GLU A 592 -13.89 -35.43 -10.72
N ARG A 593 -14.24 -34.16 -10.44
CA ARG A 593 -14.81 -33.76 -9.13
C ARG A 593 -16.23 -34.28 -8.96
N GLU A 594 -17.04 -34.24 -10.01
CA GLU A 594 -18.37 -34.83 -10.04
C GLU A 594 -18.30 -36.34 -9.76
N THR A 595 -17.38 -37.04 -10.44
CA THR A 595 -17.15 -38.48 -10.25
C THR A 595 -16.67 -38.80 -8.84
N SER A 596 -15.73 -38.04 -8.27
CA SER A 596 -15.30 -38.21 -6.87
C SER A 596 -16.43 -37.97 -5.87
N ALA A 597 -17.25 -36.92 -6.08
CA ALA A 597 -18.39 -36.63 -5.21
C ALA A 597 -19.44 -37.75 -5.24
N LEU A 598 -19.67 -38.36 -6.41
CA LEU A 598 -20.54 -39.53 -6.56
C LEU A 598 -19.96 -40.79 -5.91
N GLN A 599 -18.65 -41.01 -5.99
CA GLN A 599 -17.98 -42.15 -5.36
C GLN A 599 -17.99 -42.08 -3.83
N ALA A 600 -17.86 -40.87 -3.25
CA ALA A 600 -17.90 -40.66 -1.80
C ALA A 600 -19.29 -40.83 -1.16
N ARG A 601 -20.35 -40.90 -1.98
CA ARG A 601 -21.75 -41.07 -1.54
C ARG A 601 -22.28 -42.50 -1.74
N LYS A 602 -21.42 -43.45 -2.10
CA LYS A 602 -21.65 -44.89 -1.97
C LYS A 602 -21.09 -45.37 -0.64
#